data_AF-A0A2R6A7Z6-F1
#
_entry.id   AF-A0A2R6A7Z6-F1
#
_cell.length_a   1.000
_cell.length_b   1.000
_cell.length_c   1.000
_cell.angle_alpha   90.00
_cell.angle_beta   90.00
_cell.angle_gamma   90.00
#
_symmetry.space_group_name_H-M   'P 1'
#
loop_
_entity.id
_entity.type
_entity.pdbx_description
1 polymer ?
#
loop_
_entity_poly.entity_id
_entity_poly.type
_entity_poly.pdbx_seq_one_letter_code
_entity_poly.pdbx_strand_id
1 'polypeptide(L)'
;MRKSCKNLIFAKKSVIVFFATYYERRSIDQLLTLLISSDVKTLVDTRENPFSKKAEFEMHNLFLKLKESGISYICAKDLGCPRPLRIAAVKSGCYKELWAWYDRFVLPRLCTLLSVLKSYKPNYAFLCLEKDRNRCHRSRIVYALMVKGYEITEL
;
A
#
# COMPACT_ATOMS: atom_id res chain seq x y z
N MET A 1 -36.01 36.53 -20.81
CA MET A 1 -36.39 35.11 -20.66
C MET A 1 -35.12 34.28 -20.45
N ARG A 2 -34.98 33.65 -19.28
CA ARG A 2 -33.81 32.89 -18.83
C ARG A 2 -33.76 31.53 -19.55
N LYS A 3 -32.71 31.23 -20.31
CA LYS A 3 -32.38 29.85 -20.69
C LYS A 3 -31.34 29.33 -19.72
N SER A 4 -31.82 28.46 -18.82
CA SER A 4 -31.03 27.73 -17.84
C SER A 4 -30.08 26.77 -18.55
N CYS A 5 -28.77 27.01 -18.46
CA CYS A 5 -27.76 26.02 -18.76
C CYS A 5 -27.83 24.93 -17.68
N LYS A 6 -28.36 23.77 -18.05
CA LYS A 6 -28.29 22.56 -17.23
C LYS A 6 -26.84 22.09 -17.25
N ASN A 7 -26.11 22.36 -16.16
CA ASN A 7 -24.82 21.72 -15.91
C ASN A 7 -25.05 20.21 -15.75
N LEU A 8 -24.66 19.45 -16.76
CA LEU A 8 -24.59 18.00 -16.69
C LEU A 8 -23.34 17.64 -15.88
N ILE A 9 -23.50 17.57 -14.56
CA ILE A 9 -22.47 17.04 -13.67
C ILE A 9 -22.41 15.53 -13.95
N PHE A 10 -21.47 15.11 -14.80
CA PHE A 10 -21.11 13.70 -14.87
C PHE A 10 -20.54 13.30 -13.52
N ALA A 11 -21.32 12.60 -12.71
CA ALA A 11 -20.81 11.94 -11.52
C ALA A 11 -19.67 11.02 -11.96
N LYS A 12 -18.41 11.38 -11.65
CA LYS A 12 -17.28 10.48 -11.82
C LYS A 12 -17.63 9.20 -11.09
N LYS A 13 -17.75 8.09 -11.84
CA LYS A 13 -17.83 6.75 -11.26
C LYS A 13 -16.67 6.65 -10.28
N SER A 14 -16.94 6.45 -8.99
CA SER A 14 -15.91 6.36 -7.96
C SER A 14 -15.10 5.09 -8.18
N VAL A 15 -14.11 5.13 -9.07
CA VAL A 15 -13.17 4.03 -9.30
C VAL A 15 -12.30 3.93 -8.06
N ILE A 16 -12.29 2.76 -7.43
CA ILE A 16 -11.34 2.46 -6.36
C ILE A 16 -9.96 2.49 -6.97
N VAL A 17 -9.11 3.42 -6.54
CA VAL A 17 -7.72 3.50 -7.00
C VAL A 17 -6.82 2.79 -5.99
N PHE A 18 -5.85 2.05 -6.50
CA PHE A 18 -4.81 1.45 -5.68
C PHE A 18 -3.48 2.14 -5.93
N PHE A 19 -2.71 2.30 -4.87
CA PHE A 19 -1.40 2.93 -4.92
C PHE A 19 -0.35 2.01 -4.32
N ALA A 20 0.88 2.16 -4.81
CA ALA A 20 2.04 1.45 -4.32
C ALA A 20 3.07 2.47 -3.86
N THR A 21 3.48 2.42 -2.59
CA THR A 21 4.38 3.41 -2.01
C THR A 21 5.46 2.77 -1.11
N TYR A 22 6.44 3.57 -0.71
CA TYR A 22 7.56 3.19 0.14
C TYR A 22 8.06 4.37 0.96
N TYR A 23 8.89 4.10 1.98
CA TYR A 23 9.49 5.15 2.80
C TYR A 23 11.02 5.16 2.88
N GLU A 24 11.70 4.23 2.20
CA GLU A 24 13.15 4.30 2.05
C GLU A 24 13.57 5.69 1.52
N ARG A 25 14.47 6.36 2.26
CA ARG A 25 14.97 7.72 1.99
C ARG A 25 13.90 8.82 1.97
N ARG A 26 12.70 8.59 2.50
CA ARG A 26 11.67 9.62 2.70
C ARG A 26 11.50 10.00 4.18
N SER A 27 11.15 11.25 4.46
CA SER A 27 10.60 11.64 5.76
C SER A 27 9.10 11.31 5.82
N ILE A 28 8.51 11.35 7.03
CA ILE A 28 7.06 11.21 7.18
C ILE A 28 6.30 12.31 6.44
N ASP A 29 6.77 13.56 6.47
CA ASP A 29 6.11 14.68 5.79
C ASP A 29 6.09 14.51 4.27
N GLN A 30 7.18 13.98 3.69
CA GLN A 30 7.24 13.64 2.27
C GLN A 30 6.24 12.54 1.92
N LEU A 31 6.12 11.51 2.77
CA LEU A 31 5.11 10.47 2.57
C LEU A 31 3.70 11.06 2.64
N LEU A 32 3.37 11.82 3.70
CA LEU A 32 2.06 12.42 3.88
C LEU A 32 1.68 13.35 2.72
N THR A 33 2.64 14.16 2.24
CA THR A 33 2.45 15.04 1.08
C THR A 33 2.05 14.23 -0.17
N LEU A 34 2.73 13.11 -0.45
CA LEU A 34 2.40 12.22 -1.56
C LEU A 34 1.02 11.59 -1.40
N LEU A 35 0.68 11.10 -0.21
CA LEU A 35 -0.61 10.46 0.06
C LEU A 35 -1.77 11.45 -0.09
N ILE A 36 -1.63 12.65 0.48
CA ILE A 36 -2.67 13.70 0.45
C ILE A 36 -2.87 14.21 -0.98
N SER A 37 -1.78 14.54 -1.69
CA SER A 37 -1.87 15.04 -3.07
C SER A 37 -2.46 14.01 -4.05
N SER A 38 -2.35 12.71 -3.72
CA SER A 38 -2.90 11.61 -4.52
C SER A 38 -4.30 11.17 -4.06
N ASP A 39 -4.91 11.90 -3.13
CA ASP A 39 -6.23 11.60 -2.56
C ASP A 39 -6.32 10.21 -1.89
N VAL A 40 -5.22 9.70 -1.35
CA VAL A 40 -5.20 8.44 -0.59
C VAL A 40 -6.01 8.63 0.69
N LYS A 41 -6.93 7.69 0.96
CA LYS A 41 -7.75 7.71 2.19
C LYS A 41 -7.37 6.64 3.20
N THR A 42 -6.71 5.58 2.74
CA THR A 42 -6.31 4.46 3.58
C THR A 42 -4.91 3.97 3.20
N LEU A 43 -3.99 3.95 4.16
CA LEU A 43 -2.68 3.34 4.02
C LEU A 43 -2.73 1.91 4.57
N VAL A 44 -2.32 0.95 3.74
CA VAL A 44 -2.16 -0.46 4.08
C VAL A 44 -0.67 -0.74 4.27
N ASP A 45 -0.25 -0.89 5.52
CA ASP A 45 1.11 -1.31 5.85
C ASP A 45 1.25 -2.82 5.71
N THR A 46 2.08 -3.24 4.77
CA THR A 46 2.31 -4.65 4.43
C THR A 46 3.55 -5.23 5.12
N ARG A 47 4.13 -4.53 6.10
CA ARG A 47 5.25 -5.08 6.88
C ARG A 47 4.73 -6.18 7.82
N GLU A 48 5.38 -7.34 7.79
CA GLU A 48 5.11 -8.43 8.76
C GLU A 48 5.28 -7.91 10.19
N ASN A 49 6.43 -7.25 10.44
CA ASN A 49 6.71 -6.53 11.67
C ASN A 49 6.92 -5.04 11.33
N PRO A 50 5.96 -4.16 11.65
CA PRO A 50 6.01 -2.72 11.35
C PRO A 50 7.01 -1.93 12.22
N PHE A 51 8.05 -2.58 12.72
CA PHE A 51 9.20 -1.95 13.34
C PHE A 51 10.05 -1.21 12.31
N SER A 52 10.59 -0.05 12.68
CA SER A 52 11.44 0.77 11.83
C SER A 52 12.58 1.41 12.63
N LYS A 53 13.75 1.57 11.99
CA LYS A 53 14.86 2.37 12.54
C LYS A 53 14.58 3.88 12.50
N LYS A 54 13.66 4.30 11.63
CA LYS A 54 13.12 5.66 11.59
C LYS A 54 11.90 5.70 12.50
N ALA A 55 12.00 6.41 13.63
CA ALA A 55 10.99 6.41 14.68
C ALA A 55 9.61 6.84 14.15
N GLU A 56 9.55 7.74 13.18
CA GLU A 56 8.32 8.21 12.54
C GLU A 56 7.60 7.14 11.71
N PHE A 57 8.29 6.05 11.35
CA PHE A 57 7.73 4.89 10.66
C PHE A 57 7.55 3.67 11.57
N GLU A 58 7.77 3.81 12.88
CA GLU A 58 7.27 2.83 13.85
C GLU A 58 5.73 2.83 13.80
N MET A 59 5.10 1.68 14.02
CA MET A 59 3.65 1.47 13.86
C MET A 59 2.80 2.52 14.57
N HIS A 60 3.09 2.81 15.84
CA HIS A 60 2.31 3.74 16.64
C HIS A 60 2.44 5.17 16.13
N ASN A 61 3.67 5.62 15.87
CA ASN A 61 3.95 6.97 15.39
C ASN A 61 3.37 7.20 13.98
N LEU A 62 3.51 6.21 13.09
CA LEU A 62 2.94 6.26 11.75
C LEU A 62 1.41 6.32 11.80
N PHE A 63 0.78 5.51 12.65
CA PHE A 63 -0.66 5.54 12.87
C PHE A 63 -1.13 6.93 13.32
N LEU A 64 -0.49 7.52 14.32
CA LEU A 64 -0.84 8.85 14.84
C LEU A 64 -0.75 9.91 13.74
N LYS A 65 0.34 9.92 12.97
CA LYS A 65 0.56 10.90 11.90
C LYS A 65 -0.45 10.78 10.75
N LEU A 66 -0.81 9.55 10.37
CA LEU A 66 -1.85 9.31 9.36
C LEU A 66 -3.23 9.75 9.87
N LYS A 67 -3.55 9.43 11.13
CA LYS A 67 -4.81 9.81 11.77
C LYS A 67 -4.96 11.33 11.85
N GLU A 68 -3.91 12.04 12.26
CA GLU A 68 -3.85 13.52 12.27
C GLU A 68 -4.13 14.10 10.87
N SER A 69 -3.70 13.39 9.82
CA SER A 69 -3.91 13.77 8.41
C SER A 69 -5.23 13.26 7.81
N GLY A 70 -6.10 12.63 8.61
CA GLY A 70 -7.37 12.07 8.14
C GLY A 70 -7.25 10.80 7.28
N ILE A 71 -6.10 10.14 7.29
CA ILE A 71 -5.82 8.91 6.55
C ILE A 71 -5.98 7.70 7.49
N SER A 72 -6.79 6.73 7.07
CA SER A 72 -6.95 5.48 7.81
C SER A 72 -5.69 4.62 7.69
N TYR A 73 -5.37 3.84 8.73
CA TYR A 73 -4.21 2.96 8.74
C TYR A 73 -4.63 1.53 9.03
N ILE A 74 -4.12 0.59 8.23
CA ILE A 74 -4.33 -0.84 8.38
C ILE A 74 -2.98 -1.53 8.40
N CYS A 75 -2.73 -2.35 9.42
CA CYS A 75 -1.55 -3.20 9.48
C CYS A 75 -1.87 -4.59 8.93
N ALA A 76 -1.54 -4.84 7.67
CA ALA A 76 -1.75 -6.10 6.97
C ALA A 76 -0.53 -7.02 7.13
N LYS A 77 -0.20 -7.37 8.38
CA LYS A 77 0.97 -8.21 8.72
C LYS A 77 0.95 -9.57 8.00
N ASP A 78 -0.25 -10.09 7.74
CA ASP A 78 -0.46 -11.34 7.03
C ASP A 78 -0.06 -11.31 5.55
N LEU A 79 0.15 -10.12 4.97
CA LEU A 79 0.75 -9.91 3.65
C LEU A 79 2.25 -9.61 3.72
N GLY A 80 2.83 -9.62 4.92
CA GLY A 80 4.25 -9.39 5.11
C GLY A 80 5.13 -10.56 4.69
N CYS A 81 6.41 -10.26 4.51
CA CYS A 81 7.41 -11.24 4.16
C CYS A 81 8.25 -11.63 5.40
N PRO A 82 8.30 -12.94 5.77
CA PRO A 82 9.01 -13.38 6.97
C PRO A 82 10.46 -12.97 7.03
N ARG A 83 10.86 -12.44 8.19
CA ARG A 83 12.24 -12.00 8.43
C ARG A 83 13.31 -13.05 8.08
N PRO A 84 13.20 -14.34 8.46
CA PRO A 84 14.23 -15.33 8.13
C PRO A 84 14.44 -15.49 6.61
N LEU A 85 13.35 -15.56 5.83
CA LEU A 85 13.40 -15.69 4.38
C LEU A 85 13.97 -14.44 3.71
N ARG A 86 13.63 -13.24 4.21
CA ARG A 86 14.23 -11.99 3.73
C ARG A 86 15.74 -11.95 3.96
N ILE A 87 16.21 -12.37 5.14
CA ILE A 87 17.65 -12.41 5.45
C ILE A 87 18.36 -13.39 4.53
N ALA A 88 17.79 -14.57 4.28
CA ALA A 88 18.36 -15.56 3.37
C ALA A 88 18.47 -15.03 1.93
N ALA A 89 17.42 -14.38 1.43
CA ALA A 89 17.42 -13.78 0.09
C ALA A 89 18.44 -12.65 -0.06
N VAL A 90 18.59 -11.79 0.96
CA VAL A 90 19.61 -10.72 0.96
C VAL A 90 21.02 -11.30 0.98
N LYS A 91 21.28 -12.32 1.80
CA LYS A 91 22.61 -12.96 1.90
C LYS A 91 23.02 -13.69 0.62
N SER A 92 22.09 -14.41 0.00
CA SER A 92 22.35 -15.16 -1.24
C SER A 92 22.33 -14.28 -2.49
N GLY A 93 21.71 -13.10 -2.42
CA GLY A 93 21.41 -12.28 -3.60
C GLY A 93 20.30 -12.85 -4.49
N CYS A 94 19.72 -14.00 -4.13
CA CYS A 94 18.69 -14.67 -4.92
C CYS A 94 17.33 -14.57 -4.21
N TYR A 95 16.34 -13.99 -4.91
CA TYR A 95 14.99 -13.80 -4.39
C TYR A 95 13.98 -14.80 -4.96
N LYS A 96 14.40 -15.69 -5.87
CA LYS A 96 13.50 -16.62 -6.57
C LYS A 96 12.72 -17.51 -5.60
N GLU A 97 13.43 -18.14 -4.66
CA GLU A 97 12.82 -19.01 -3.66
C GLU A 97 11.89 -18.23 -2.73
N LEU A 98 12.29 -17.02 -2.34
CA LEU A 98 11.47 -16.15 -1.51
C LEU A 98 10.15 -15.79 -2.21
N TRP A 99 10.20 -15.43 -3.49
CA TRP A 99 8.99 -15.07 -4.24
C TRP A 99 8.11 -16.28 -4.52
N ALA A 100 8.69 -17.44 -4.87
CA ALA A 100 7.93 -18.67 -5.02
C ALA A 100 7.19 -19.06 -3.72
N TRP A 101 7.86 -18.92 -2.58
CA TRP A 101 7.24 -19.13 -1.27
C TRP A 101 6.13 -18.08 -0.99
N TYR A 102 6.41 -16.80 -1.22
CA TYR A 102 5.47 -15.71 -0.96
C TYR A 102 4.18 -15.87 -1.78
N ASP A 103 4.31 -16.18 -3.06
CA ASP A 103 3.17 -16.38 -3.96
C ASP A 103 2.30 -17.55 -3.53
N ARG A 104 2.92 -18.62 -3.01
CA ARG A 104 2.20 -19.82 -2.59
C ARG A 104 1.49 -19.66 -1.25
N PHE A 105 2.13 -18.99 -0.28
CA PHE A 105 1.68 -19.02 1.12
C PHE A 105 1.12 -17.70 1.65
N VAL A 106 1.48 -16.57 1.04
CA VAL A 106 1.10 -15.23 1.52
C VAL A 106 0.11 -14.56 0.57
N LEU A 107 0.42 -14.51 -0.73
CA LEU A 107 -0.37 -13.80 -1.72
C LEU A 107 -1.86 -14.21 -1.79
N PRO A 108 -2.27 -15.49 -1.56
CA PRO A 108 -3.68 -15.87 -1.53
C PRO A 108 -4.53 -15.09 -0.50
N ARG A 109 -3.88 -14.59 0.57
CA ARG A 109 -4.54 -13.81 1.64
C ARG A 109 -4.96 -12.40 1.18
N LEU A 110 -4.50 -11.96 0.01
CA LEU A 110 -4.88 -10.66 -0.56
C LEU A 110 -6.40 -10.55 -0.76
N CYS A 111 -7.08 -11.63 -1.13
CA CYS A 111 -8.53 -11.64 -1.29
C CYS A 111 -9.27 -11.33 0.03
N THR A 112 -8.76 -11.85 1.14
CA THR A 112 -9.29 -11.56 2.49
C THR A 112 -9.08 -10.09 2.84
N LEU A 113 -7.87 -9.55 2.63
CA LEU A 113 -7.60 -8.14 2.84
C LEU A 113 -8.53 -7.24 1.99
N LEU A 114 -8.69 -7.54 0.69
CA LEU A 114 -9.57 -6.77 -0.19
C LEU A 114 -11.02 -6.74 0.30
N SER A 115 -11.48 -7.80 0.97
CA SER A 115 -12.80 -7.86 1.57
C SER A 115 -12.90 -6.94 2.80
N VAL A 116 -11.86 -6.92 3.64
CA VAL A 116 -11.74 -6.00 4.79
C VAL A 116 -11.68 -4.54 4.33
N LEU A 117 -10.96 -4.24 3.23
CA LEU A 117 -10.80 -2.88 2.71
C LEU A 117 -12.14 -2.23 2.31
N LYS A 118 -13.16 -3.01 1.97
CA LYS A 118 -14.51 -2.50 1.66
C LYS A 118 -15.16 -1.74 2.83
N SER A 119 -14.73 -1.99 4.06
CA SER A 119 -15.18 -1.26 5.25
C SER A 119 -14.42 0.05 5.51
N TYR A 120 -13.41 0.37 4.68
CA TYR A 120 -12.60 1.58 4.77
C TYR A 120 -12.84 2.49 3.57
N LYS A 121 -12.46 3.77 3.73
CA LYS A 121 -12.55 4.76 2.65
C LYS A 121 -11.67 4.31 1.46
N PRO A 122 -12.19 4.34 0.22
CA PRO A 122 -11.47 3.91 -0.98
C PRO A 122 -10.28 4.84 -1.29
N ASN A 123 -9.40 4.41 -2.19
CA ASN A 123 -8.06 4.96 -2.45
C ASN A 123 -7.03 4.41 -1.45
N TYR A 124 -6.56 3.20 -1.74
CA TYR A 124 -5.74 2.39 -0.85
C TYR A 124 -4.27 2.43 -1.28
N ALA A 125 -3.37 2.86 -0.41
CA ALA A 125 -1.93 2.86 -0.67
C ALA A 125 -1.23 1.74 0.09
N PHE A 126 -0.57 0.83 -0.63
CA PHE A 126 0.22 -0.25 -0.06
C PHE A 126 1.63 0.24 0.25
N LEU A 127 1.99 0.27 1.54
CA LEU A 127 3.29 0.71 2.04
C LEU A 127 4.20 -0.50 2.32
N CYS A 128 5.47 -0.34 1.95
CA CYS A 128 6.59 -1.13 2.46
C CYS A 128 7.81 -0.23 2.71
N LEU A 129 8.95 -0.80 3.11
CA LEU A 129 10.20 -0.06 3.30
C LEU A 129 10.86 0.25 1.95
N GLU A 130 11.12 -0.78 1.16
CA GLU A 130 12.07 -0.75 0.04
C GLU A 130 11.55 0.09 -1.15
N LYS A 131 12.43 0.94 -1.69
CA LYS A 131 12.18 1.64 -2.96
C LYS A 131 12.28 0.68 -4.14
N ASP A 132 13.24 -0.24 -4.10
CA ASP A 132 13.49 -1.20 -5.17
C ASP A 132 12.39 -2.28 -5.22
N ARG A 133 11.61 -2.24 -6.30
CA ARG A 133 10.49 -3.16 -6.56
C ARG A 133 10.95 -4.61 -6.75
N ASN A 134 12.17 -4.83 -7.23
CA ASN A 134 12.70 -6.19 -7.46
C ASN A 134 13.01 -6.93 -6.16
N ARG A 135 13.13 -6.19 -5.06
CA ARG A 135 13.51 -6.70 -3.73
C ARG A 135 12.38 -6.57 -2.71
N CYS A 136 11.21 -6.13 -3.15
CA CYS A 136 10.07 -5.84 -2.29
C CYS A 136 8.88 -6.72 -2.65
N HIS A 137 8.22 -7.31 -1.65
CA HIS A 137 6.99 -8.09 -1.86
C HIS A 137 5.82 -7.24 -2.37
N ARG A 138 5.89 -5.90 -2.24
CA ARG A 138 4.91 -4.96 -2.82
C ARG A 138 4.71 -5.24 -4.31
N SER A 139 5.76 -5.59 -5.06
CA SER A 139 5.65 -5.92 -6.49
C SER A 139 4.75 -7.14 -6.75
N ARG A 140 4.75 -8.14 -5.86
CA ARG A 140 3.89 -9.32 -5.94
C ARG A 140 2.42 -8.94 -5.70
N ILE A 141 2.17 -8.08 -4.71
CA ILE A 141 0.83 -7.55 -4.41
C ILE A 141 0.30 -6.73 -5.58
N VAL A 142 1.10 -5.78 -6.08
CA VAL A 142 0.76 -4.92 -7.23
C VAL A 142 0.39 -5.76 -8.44
N TYR A 143 1.24 -6.73 -8.79
CA TYR A 143 0.97 -7.64 -9.91
C TYR A 143 -0.35 -8.40 -9.73
N ALA A 144 -0.61 -8.94 -8.54
CA ALA A 144 -1.85 -9.67 -8.26
C ALA A 144 -3.10 -8.77 -8.33
N LEU A 145 -3.00 -7.50 -7.93
CA LEU A 145 -4.09 -6.54 -8.08
C LEU A 145 -4.32 -6.19 -9.56
N MET A 146 -3.26 -6.02 -10.36
CA MET A 146 -3.37 -5.78 -11.80
C MET A 146 -4.04 -6.96 -12.52
N VAL A 147 -3.67 -8.20 -12.18
CA VAL A 147 -4.33 -9.41 -12.72
C VAL A 147 -5.82 -9.46 -12.38
N LYS A 148 -6.24 -8.87 -11.26
CA LYS A 148 -7.66 -8.73 -10.88
C LYS A 148 -8.37 -7.56 -11.58
N GLY A 149 -7.69 -6.80 -12.44
CA GLY A 149 -8.25 -5.69 -13.21
C GLY A 149 -8.22 -4.34 -12.49
N TYR A 150 -7.45 -4.19 -11.41
CA TYR A 150 -7.28 -2.90 -10.74
C TYR A 150 -6.17 -2.07 -11.38
N GLU A 151 -6.41 -0.76 -11.51
CA GLU A 151 -5.38 0.21 -11.87
C GLU A 151 -4.52 0.56 -10.66
N ILE A 152 -3.20 0.55 -10.83
CA ILE A 152 -2.22 0.83 -9.78
C ILE A 152 -1.36 2.03 -10.16
N THR A 153 -1.24 2.99 -9.25
CA THR A 153 -0.33 4.14 -9.38
C THR A 153 0.83 4.04 -8.38
N GLU A 154 2.07 4.22 -8.83
CA GLU A 154 3.23 4.28 -7.92
C GLU A 154 3.42 5.70 -7.35
N LEU A 155 3.72 5.79 -6.04
CA LEU A 155 3.95 7.03 -5.29
C LEU A 155 5.37 7.14 -4.73
#